data_AF-A0A093YAR8-F1
#
_entry.id   AF-A0A093YAR8-F1
#
_cell.length_a   1.000
_cell.length_b   1.000
_cell.length_c   1.000
_cell.angle_alpha   90.00
_cell.angle_beta   90.00
_cell.angle_gamma   90.00
#
_symmetry.space_group_name_H-M   'P 1'
#
loop_
_entity.id
_entity.type
_entity.pdbx_description
1 polymer ?
#
loop_
_entity_poly.entity_id
_entity_poly.type
_entity_poly.pdbx_seq_one_letter_code
_entity_poly.pdbx_strand_id
1 'polypeptide(L)'
;MSIYTMNGNYTNGGLYIVLSYLGAGNWHHGLYIHVSHPYGMLYHPIPSTSTSPSILIDCLTDDLPTSRTITAALLVASDVLGSDLARAHSIFIDTPVLSVTTPITSPAAEAASTSSAWVVSALTCFRAAA
;
A
#
# COMPACT_ATOMS: atom_id res chain seq x y z
N MET A 1 -0.32 -26.98 -13.36
CA MET A 1 -0.77 -25.73 -12.72
C MET A 1 0.41 -25.19 -11.94
N SER A 2 1.18 -24.27 -12.52
CA SER A 2 2.42 -23.79 -11.92
C SER A 2 2.08 -22.78 -10.83
N ILE A 3 2.49 -23.08 -9.59
CA ILE A 3 2.26 -22.24 -8.42
C ILE A 3 3.37 -21.19 -8.44
N TYR A 4 3.09 -20.00 -8.96
CA TYR A 4 3.99 -18.86 -8.73
C TYR A 4 3.78 -18.40 -7.30
N THR A 5 4.47 -19.03 -6.37
CA THR A 5 4.73 -18.43 -5.07
C THR A 5 5.61 -17.22 -5.35
N MET A 6 5.03 -16.02 -5.37
CA MET A 6 5.82 -14.80 -5.28
C MET A 6 6.40 -14.77 -3.87
N ASN A 7 7.51 -15.49 -3.66
CA ASN A 7 8.40 -15.21 -2.55
C ASN A 7 9.00 -13.83 -2.83
N GLY A 8 8.27 -12.77 -2.50
CA GLY A 8 8.87 -11.46 -2.37
C GLY A 8 9.97 -11.60 -1.32
N ASN A 9 11.23 -11.45 -1.73
CA ASN A 9 12.34 -11.35 -0.77
C ASN A 9 12.23 -9.99 -0.09
N TYR A 10 11.32 -9.89 0.87
CA TYR A 10 11.18 -8.73 1.71
C TYR A 10 12.37 -8.67 2.66
N THR A 11 13.00 -7.50 2.76
CA THR A 11 14.13 -7.24 3.64
C THR A 11 13.64 -6.47 4.85
N ASN A 12 14.12 -6.79 6.04
CA ASN A 12 13.77 -6.03 7.25
C ASN A 12 14.10 -4.55 7.05
N GLY A 13 13.15 -3.67 7.39
CA GLY A 13 13.24 -2.23 7.14
C GLY A 13 12.94 -1.83 5.69
N GLY A 14 12.58 -2.76 4.82
CA GLY A 14 12.19 -2.46 3.44
C GLY A 14 10.80 -1.84 3.39
N LEU A 15 10.67 -0.67 2.77
CA LEU A 15 9.41 -0.06 2.38
C LEU A 15 9.13 -0.40 0.91
N TYR A 16 7.94 -0.92 0.64
CA TYR A 16 7.52 -1.40 -0.66
C TYR A 16 6.20 -0.77 -1.10
N ILE A 17 6.05 -0.50 -2.40
CA ILE A 17 4.72 -0.40 -3.03
C ILE A 17 4.27 -1.81 -3.34
N VAL A 18 3.09 -2.21 -2.86
CA VAL A 18 2.49 -3.51 -3.17
C VAL A 18 1.28 -3.36 -4.07
N LEU A 19 1.13 -4.28 -5.03
CA LEU A 19 0.07 -4.26 -6.03
C LEU A 19 -0.82 -5.49 -5.91
N SER A 20 -2.14 -5.28 -5.89
CA SER A 20 -3.16 -6.32 -5.97
C SER A 20 -4.06 -6.10 -7.18
N TYR A 21 -4.35 -7.15 -7.94
CA TYR A 21 -5.15 -7.03 -9.16
C TYR A 21 -6.64 -6.89 -8.85
N LEU A 22 -7.28 -5.83 -9.36
CA LEU A 22 -8.72 -5.56 -9.18
C LEU A 22 -9.58 -6.03 -10.36
N GLY A 23 -8.96 -6.46 -11.47
CA GLY A 23 -9.66 -6.80 -12.70
C GLY A 23 -9.68 -5.67 -13.73
N ALA A 24 -9.92 -6.04 -15.00
CA ALA A 24 -10.01 -5.13 -16.14
C ALA A 24 -8.80 -4.17 -16.28
N GLY A 25 -7.59 -4.64 -15.96
CA GLY A 25 -6.38 -3.83 -16.01
C GLY A 25 -6.18 -2.86 -14.84
N ASN A 26 -7.07 -2.87 -13.85
CA ASN A 26 -6.98 -2.00 -12.67
C ASN A 26 -6.18 -2.69 -11.55
N TRP A 27 -5.38 -1.90 -10.84
CA TRP A 27 -4.51 -2.35 -9.76
C TRP A 27 -4.75 -1.52 -8.51
N HIS A 28 -4.90 -2.20 -7.38
CA HIS A 28 -4.91 -1.57 -6.07
C HIS A 28 -3.48 -1.39 -5.59
N HIS A 29 -3.18 -0.21 -5.06
CA HIS A 29 -1.86 0.14 -4.55
C HIS A 29 -1.89 0.24 -3.02
N GLY A 30 -0.82 -0.23 -2.38
CA GLY A 30 -0.59 -0.02 -0.96
C GLY A 30 0.89 0.19 -0.66
N LEU A 31 1.19 0.64 0.55
CA LEU A 31 2.54 0.68 1.09
C LEU A 31 2.70 -0.42 2.12
N TYR A 32 3.82 -1.13 2.06
CA TYR A 32 4.18 -2.16 3.02
C TYR A 32 5.55 -1.88 3.60
N ILE A 33 5.67 -1.80 4.92
CA ILE A 33 6.96 -1.83 5.60
C ILE A 33 7.18 -3.22 6.18
N HIS A 34 8.19 -3.93 5.68
CA HIS A 34 8.60 -5.20 6.26
C HIS A 34 9.42 -4.92 7.54
N VAL A 35 8.95 -5.39 8.69
CA VAL A 35 9.61 -5.11 9.98
C VAL A 35 10.56 -6.24 10.32
N SER A 36 10.05 -7.45 10.38
CA SER A 36 10.82 -8.67 10.63
C SER A 36 10.06 -9.85 10.08
N HIS A 37 10.72 -10.78 9.38
CA HIS A 37 10.00 -11.92 8.81
C HIS A 37 9.21 -12.71 9.88
N PRO A 38 7.91 -13.00 9.67
CA PRO A 38 7.07 -12.65 8.51
C PRO A 38 6.29 -11.31 8.64
N TYR A 39 6.37 -10.66 9.78
CA TYR A 39 5.66 -9.45 10.17
C TYR A 39 6.03 -8.16 9.41
N GLY A 40 5.02 -7.36 9.14
CA GLY A 40 5.15 -5.98 8.70
C GLY A 40 3.87 -5.17 8.89
N MET A 41 3.90 -3.93 8.43
CA MET A 41 2.77 -2.99 8.44
C MET A 41 2.32 -2.73 7.02
N LEU A 42 1.04 -2.93 6.74
CA LEU A 42 0.41 -2.61 5.45
C LEU A 42 -0.49 -1.39 5.61
N TYR A 43 -0.36 -0.46 4.66
CA TYR A 43 -1.15 0.74 4.54
C TYR A 43 -1.80 0.76 3.17
N HIS A 44 -3.12 0.81 3.11
CA HIS A 44 -3.81 0.99 1.84
C HIS A 44 -5.16 1.67 2.04
N PRO A 45 -5.58 2.56 1.13
CA PRO A 45 -6.89 3.14 1.22
C PRO A 45 -7.96 2.12 0.80
N ILE A 46 -9.16 2.33 1.31
CA ILE A 46 -10.40 1.76 0.79
C ILE A 46 -11.15 2.93 0.14
N PRO A 47 -11.57 2.80 -1.14
CA PRO A 47 -12.32 3.85 -1.81
C PRO A 47 -13.67 4.09 -1.14
N SER A 48 -14.20 5.29 -1.33
CA SER A 48 -15.55 5.65 -0.91
C SER A 48 -16.59 4.71 -1.51
N THR A 49 -17.66 4.50 -0.75
CA THR A 49 -18.91 3.93 -1.25
C THR A 49 -19.99 5.01 -1.22
N SER A 50 -21.17 4.71 -1.74
CA SER A 50 -22.33 5.62 -1.62
C SER A 50 -22.70 5.94 -0.17
N THR A 51 -22.27 5.12 0.80
CA THR A 51 -22.63 5.23 2.21
C THR A 51 -21.44 5.46 3.14
N SER A 52 -20.21 5.50 2.63
CA SER A 52 -19.01 5.59 3.48
C SER A 52 -17.90 6.38 2.77
N PRO A 53 -17.22 7.30 3.47
CA PRO A 53 -16.09 8.02 2.90
C PRO A 53 -14.91 7.06 2.64
N SER A 54 -13.97 7.49 1.79
CA SER A 54 -12.69 6.80 1.65
C SER A 54 -11.95 6.82 2.99
N ILE A 55 -11.36 5.69 3.39
CA ILE A 55 -10.59 5.58 4.62
C ILE A 55 -9.23 4.95 4.34
N LEU A 56 -8.25 5.23 5.19
CA LEU A 56 -7.00 4.48 5.21
C LEU A 56 -7.16 3.29 6.13
N ILE A 57 -6.69 2.13 5.69
CA ILE A 57 -6.43 0.98 6.57
C ILE A 57 -4.93 0.93 6.82
N ASP A 58 -4.56 0.94 8.09
CA ASP A 58 -3.25 0.54 8.59
C ASP A 58 -3.41 -0.74 9.42
N CYS A 59 -2.65 -1.77 9.09
CA CYS A 59 -2.72 -3.02 9.82
C CYS A 59 -1.38 -3.75 9.89
N LEU A 60 -1.18 -4.43 11.02
CA LEU A 60 -0.14 -5.44 11.15
C LEU A 60 -0.52 -6.66 10.31
N THR A 61 0.46 -7.23 9.61
CA THR A 61 0.28 -8.43 8.81
C THR A 61 1.54 -9.29 8.82
N ASP A 62 1.35 -10.60 8.94
CA ASP A 62 2.34 -11.66 8.72
C ASP A 62 2.11 -12.41 7.40
N ASP A 63 0.99 -12.15 6.73
CA ASP A 63 0.56 -12.90 5.56
C ASP A 63 1.16 -12.38 4.25
N LEU A 64 1.61 -11.12 4.20
CA LEU A 64 2.02 -10.50 2.94
C LEU A 64 3.11 -11.27 2.17
N PRO A 65 4.17 -11.80 2.81
CA PRO A 65 5.15 -12.65 2.15
C PRO A 65 4.59 -13.90 1.46
N THR A 66 3.40 -14.35 1.86
CA THR A 66 2.73 -15.56 1.34
C THR A 66 1.40 -15.26 0.64
N SER A 67 1.05 -13.98 0.52
CA SER A 67 -0.25 -13.55 0.01
C SER A 67 -0.42 -13.92 -1.45
N ARG A 68 -1.58 -14.52 -1.78
CA ARG A 68 -1.96 -14.89 -3.14
C ARG A 68 -2.62 -13.74 -3.92
N THR A 69 -3.01 -12.68 -3.22
CA THR A 69 -3.67 -11.52 -3.84
C THR A 69 -2.66 -10.46 -4.27
N ILE A 70 -1.50 -10.41 -3.64
CA ILE A 70 -0.41 -9.54 -4.03
C ILE A 70 0.29 -10.12 -5.24
N THR A 71 0.31 -9.34 -6.31
CA THR A 71 0.87 -9.75 -7.59
C THR A 71 2.30 -9.22 -7.78
N ALA A 72 2.61 -8.05 -7.22
CA ALA A 72 3.94 -7.46 -7.30
C ALA A 72 4.25 -6.60 -6.08
N ALA A 73 5.54 -6.45 -5.79
CA ALA A 73 6.06 -5.53 -4.79
C ALA A 73 7.29 -4.82 -5.36
N LEU A 74 7.38 -3.50 -5.16
CA LEU A 74 8.49 -2.66 -5.59
C LEU A 74 9.13 -2.02 -4.36
N LEU A 75 10.42 -2.30 -4.12
CA LEU A 75 11.20 -1.65 -3.06
C LEU A 75 11.37 -0.16 -3.38
N VAL A 76 11.01 0.72 -2.45
CA VAL A 76 11.13 2.18 -2.61
C VAL A 76 12.07 2.83 -1.61
N ALA A 77 12.30 2.20 -0.45
CA ALA A 77 13.33 2.60 0.51
C ALA A 77 13.80 1.39 1.32
N SER A 78 15.06 1.39 1.73
CA SER A 78 15.64 0.42 2.67
C SER A 78 15.85 1.05 4.04
N ASP A 79 16.13 0.21 5.04
CA ASP A 79 16.58 0.63 6.38
C ASP A 79 15.57 1.50 7.16
N VAL A 80 14.28 1.41 6.85
CA VAL A 80 13.19 2.07 7.59
C VAL A 80 12.95 1.33 8.91
N LEU A 81 13.78 1.64 9.92
CA LEU A 81 13.83 0.96 11.21
C LEU A 81 13.78 1.96 12.38
N GLY A 82 13.43 1.48 13.58
CA GLY A 82 13.48 2.29 14.80
C GLY A 82 12.65 3.58 14.69
N SER A 83 13.29 4.74 14.91
CA SER A 83 12.62 6.05 14.80
C SER A 83 12.11 6.36 13.40
N ASP A 84 12.75 5.83 12.36
CA ASP A 84 12.30 6.02 10.97
C ASP A 84 11.02 5.26 10.67
N LEU A 85 10.84 4.10 11.29
CA LEU A 85 9.59 3.34 11.21
C LEU A 85 8.43 4.11 11.85
N ALA A 86 8.62 4.65 13.05
CA ALA A 86 7.60 5.45 13.74
C ALA A 86 7.25 6.71 12.94
N ARG A 87 8.27 7.40 12.40
CA ARG A 87 8.11 8.57 11.53
C ARG A 87 7.36 8.21 10.25
N ALA A 88 7.72 7.13 9.58
CA ALA A 88 7.04 6.66 8.37
C ALA A 88 5.57 6.35 8.65
N HIS A 89 5.29 5.65 9.76
CA HIS A 89 3.93 5.34 10.18
C HIS A 89 3.09 6.62 10.38
N SER A 90 3.59 7.60 11.16
CA SER A 90 2.90 8.88 11.37
C SER A 90 2.62 9.60 10.05
N ILE A 91 3.60 9.67 9.15
CA ILE A 91 3.43 10.31 7.84
C ILE A 91 2.32 9.62 7.03
N PHE A 92 2.30 8.29 7.00
CA PHE A 92 1.32 7.55 6.21
C PHE A 92 -0.10 7.71 6.77
N ILE A 93 -0.29 7.63 8.10
CA ILE A 93 -1.62 7.83 8.70
C ILE A 93 -2.12 9.27 8.57
N ASP A 94 -1.21 10.25 8.60
CA ASP A 94 -1.54 11.66 8.45
C ASP A 94 -1.76 12.06 6.98
N THR A 95 -1.35 11.21 6.02
CA THR A 95 -1.56 11.47 4.59
C THR A 95 -3.04 11.30 4.24
N PRO A 96 -3.74 12.37 3.80
CA PRO A 96 -5.17 12.30 3.52
C PRO A 96 -5.50 11.36 2.35
N VAL A 97 -6.55 10.56 2.49
CA VAL A 97 -7.13 9.78 1.39
C VAL A 97 -8.10 10.68 0.62
N LEU A 98 -7.62 11.22 -0.51
CA LEU A 98 -8.44 12.07 -1.36
C LEU A 98 -9.36 11.22 -2.24
N SER A 99 -10.66 11.48 -2.18
CA SER A 99 -11.60 10.92 -3.16
C SER A 99 -11.39 11.61 -4.50
N VAL A 100 -11.09 10.83 -5.54
CA VAL A 100 -10.91 11.35 -6.89
C VAL A 100 -12.28 11.71 -7.47
N THR A 101 -12.49 12.98 -7.81
CA THR A 101 -13.79 13.52 -8.27
C THR A 101 -14.05 13.37 -9.77
N THR A 102 -13.16 12.73 -10.52
CA THR A 102 -13.39 12.46 -11.95
C THR A 102 -14.54 11.47 -12.11
N PRO A 103 -15.35 11.54 -13.19
CA PRO A 103 -16.38 10.56 -13.46
C PRO A 103 -15.71 9.22 -13.82
N ILE A 104 -15.50 8.39 -12.82
CA ILE A 104 -14.91 7.06 -12.98
C ILE A 104 -16.05 6.07 -13.23
N THR A 105 -15.89 5.26 -14.28
CA THR A 105 -16.96 4.42 -14.83
C THR A 105 -17.13 3.08 -14.11
N SER A 106 -16.26 2.74 -13.15
CA SER A 106 -16.40 1.50 -12.35
C SER A 106 -15.74 1.58 -10.96
N PRO A 107 -16.23 0.81 -9.97
CA PRO A 107 -15.63 0.76 -8.63
C PRO A 107 -14.16 0.33 -8.62
N ALA A 108 -13.75 -0.58 -9.51
CA ALA A 108 -12.37 -1.04 -9.61
C ALA A 108 -11.42 0.06 -10.09
N ALA A 109 -11.87 0.89 -11.04
CA ALA A 109 -11.11 2.03 -11.50
C ALA A 109 -11.03 3.13 -10.42
N GLU A 110 -12.08 3.31 -9.62
CA GLU A 110 -12.08 4.26 -8.50
C GLU A 110 -11.08 3.83 -7.42
N ALA A 111 -11.12 2.55 -7.03
CA ALA A 111 -10.15 1.97 -6.10
C ALA A 111 -8.71 2.14 -6.59
N ALA A 112 -8.45 1.85 -7.87
CA ALA A 112 -7.11 1.98 -8.46
C ALA A 112 -6.63 3.44 -8.47
N SER A 113 -7.49 4.39 -8.85
CA SER A 113 -7.16 5.81 -8.90
C SER A 113 -6.91 6.38 -7.51
N THR A 114 -7.83 6.14 -6.56
CA THR A 114 -7.70 6.59 -5.16
C THR A 114 -6.47 6.01 -4.49
N SER A 115 -6.20 4.71 -4.66
CA SER A 115 -5.02 4.06 -4.08
C SER A 115 -3.72 4.56 -4.68
N SER A 116 -3.65 4.73 -6.00
CA SER A 116 -2.48 5.28 -6.66
C SER A 116 -2.18 6.72 -6.20
N ALA A 117 -3.20 7.58 -6.16
CA ALA A 117 -3.06 8.96 -5.72
C ALA A 117 -2.58 9.07 -4.27
N TRP A 118 -3.13 8.24 -3.38
CA TRP A 118 -2.70 8.22 -1.98
C TRP A 118 -1.24 7.75 -1.84
N VAL A 119 -0.84 6.66 -2.52
CA VAL A 119 0.55 6.15 -2.48
C VAL A 119 1.54 7.22 -2.95
N VAL A 120 1.23 7.94 -4.04
CA VAL A 120 2.08 9.03 -4.53
C VAL A 120 2.20 10.15 -3.50
N SER A 121 1.09 10.56 -2.88
CA SER A 121 1.08 11.60 -1.85
C SER A 121 1.90 11.18 -0.61
N ALA A 122 1.65 9.97 -0.11
CA ALA A 122 2.33 9.42 1.07
C ALA A 122 3.85 9.32 0.86
N LEU A 123 4.29 8.85 -0.31
CA LEU A 123 5.71 8.78 -0.65
C LEU A 123 6.33 10.16 -0.86
N THR A 124 5.57 11.14 -1.35
CA THR A 124 6.04 12.52 -1.47
C THR A 124 6.29 13.12 -0.09
N CYS A 125 5.34 12.96 0.85
CA CYS A 125 5.50 13.41 2.23
C CYS A 125 6.66 12.68 2.94
N PHE A 126 6.77 11.36 2.76
CA PHE A 126 7.85 10.57 3.34
C PHE A 126 9.23 11.05 2.88
N ARG A 127 9.41 11.31 1.58
CA ARG A 127 10.66 11.80 1.02
C ARG A 127 10.99 13.23 1.43
N ALA A 128 9.98 14.07 1.62
CA ALA A 128 10.19 15.45 2.09
C ALA A 128 10.61 15.51 3.56
N ALA A 129 10.27 14.48 4.34
CA ALA A 129 10.63 14.38 5.75
C ALA A 129 11.95 13.64 6.01
N ALA A 130 12.52 12.98 4.98
CA ALA A 130 13.71 12.13 5.08
C ALA A 130 15.01 12.91 5.21
#